data_AF-A0AA39UKI8-F1
#
_entry.id   AF-A0AA39UKI8-F1
#
_cell.length_a   1.000
_cell.length_b   1.000
_cell.length_c   1.000
_cell.angle_alpha   90.00
_cell.angle_beta   90.00
_cell.angle_gamma   90.00
#
_symmetry.space_group_name_H-M   'P 1'
#
loop_
_entity.id
_entity.type
_entity.pdbx_description
1 polymer ?
#
loop_
_entity_poly.entity_id
_entity_poly.type
_entity_poly.pdbx_seq_one_letter_code
_entity_poly.pdbx_strand_id
1 'polypeptide(L)'
;MVGASSSHRPGSRYSPRHDFWPALRPLVEFLIHRYYDPLYGNTYWKNKNFDTMCEILGFGLRHGVQTVYDVFLETRCLDVFRGHSLRPSLVGVINGYVAGLAAPQASIDSQHYLDYLHQPDNLFSACCILTTNGWDNFSDKPDSTEMLRAGLCSNIRALANLRPLDPSWDQCRRKLRYLLQDEGGEFFVMQRKWPEYGFESPLEPKDIDEAKSNISLALGELDGLFSGSRNTNVHSPTKPRESMVRRFLGGIFNISVTPDVEKGT
;
A
#
# COMPACT_ATOMS: atom_id res chain seq x y z
N MET A 1 -51.98 18.44 38.36
CA MET A 1 -50.74 18.70 39.12
C MET A 1 -49.92 17.42 39.13
N VAL A 2 -49.02 17.28 38.15
CA VAL A 2 -47.56 17.48 38.23
C VAL A 2 -46.85 16.34 38.97
N GLY A 3 -45.97 15.65 38.26
CA GLY A 3 -45.01 14.71 38.84
C GLY A 3 -44.36 13.75 37.83
N ALA A 4 -43.90 14.23 36.67
CA ALA A 4 -43.07 13.42 35.76
C ALA A 4 -41.59 13.78 35.96
N SER A 5 -40.84 12.83 36.54
CA SER A 5 -39.40 12.90 36.71
C SER A 5 -38.70 12.80 35.36
N SER A 6 -38.11 13.91 34.90
CA SER A 6 -37.21 13.95 33.75
C SER A 6 -35.78 13.76 34.25
N SER A 7 -35.18 12.60 33.97
CA SER A 7 -33.76 12.37 34.22
C SER A 7 -32.94 13.06 33.12
N HIS A 8 -32.26 14.15 33.47
CA HIS A 8 -31.17 14.69 32.66
C HIS A 8 -30.01 13.70 32.64
N ARG A 9 -29.64 13.19 31.45
CA ARG A 9 -28.31 12.63 31.22
C ARG A 9 -27.34 13.78 30.91
N PRO A 10 -26.22 13.90 31.63
CA PRO A 10 -25.22 14.92 31.35
C PRO A 10 -24.43 14.57 30.09
N GLY A 11 -24.07 15.62 29.35
CA GLY A 11 -23.46 15.58 28.03
C GLY A 11 -22.25 14.66 27.92
N SER A 12 -22.26 13.91 26.82
CA SER A 12 -21.08 13.29 26.24
C SER A 12 -19.97 14.34 26.11
N ARG A 13 -18.92 14.18 26.93
CA ARG A 13 -17.66 14.92 26.75
C ARG A 13 -17.08 14.47 25.42
N TYR A 14 -17.20 15.31 24.39
CA TYR A 14 -16.33 15.21 23.23
C TYR A 14 -14.90 15.38 23.72
N SER A 15 -14.16 14.27 23.81
CA SER A 15 -12.71 14.31 23.96
C SER A 15 -12.17 15.00 22.72
N PRO A 16 -11.35 16.07 22.84
CA PRO A 16 -10.72 16.65 21.67
C PRO A 16 -9.83 15.55 21.08
N ARG A 17 -10.20 15.07 19.88
CA ARG A 17 -9.29 14.25 19.10
C ARG A 17 -8.07 15.13 18.89
N HIS A 18 -6.97 14.78 19.54
CA HIS A 18 -5.70 15.40 19.23
C HIS A 18 -5.45 15.13 17.75
N ASP A 19 -5.49 16.18 16.93
CA ASP A 19 -5.12 16.10 15.53
C ASP A 19 -3.61 15.82 15.50
N PHE A 20 -3.28 14.53 15.47
CA PHE A 20 -1.91 14.01 15.33
C PHE A 20 -1.32 14.36 13.96
N TRP A 21 -2.19 14.64 12.99
CA TRP A 21 -1.88 14.75 11.57
C TRP A 21 -0.97 15.93 11.17
N PRO A 22 -1.02 17.12 11.80
CA PRO A 22 -0.05 18.20 11.52
C PRO A 22 1.40 17.82 11.87
N ALA A 23 1.62 16.88 12.80
CA ALA A 23 2.95 16.36 13.12
C ALA A 23 3.45 15.32 12.09
N LEU A 24 2.60 14.88 11.16
CA LEU A 24 2.95 13.89 10.15
C LEU A 24 3.90 14.45 9.10
N ARG A 25 3.81 15.73 8.73
CA ARG A 25 4.69 16.33 7.72
C ARG A 25 6.17 16.28 8.15
N PRO A 26 6.58 16.78 9.33
CA PRO A 26 7.96 16.64 9.80
C PRO A 26 8.43 15.19 9.89
N LEU A 27 7.51 14.27 10.17
CA LEU A 27 7.75 12.83 10.28
C LEU A 27 8.02 12.19 8.91
N VAL A 28 7.27 12.58 7.87
CA VAL A 28 7.50 12.16 6.47
C VAL A 28 8.74 12.83 5.88
N GLU A 29 8.96 14.11 6.19
CA GLU A 29 10.18 14.81 5.81
C GLU A 29 11.40 14.17 6.47
N PHE A 30 11.32 13.79 7.75
CA PHE A 30 12.36 13.04 8.44
C PHE A 30 12.63 11.70 7.75
N LEU A 31 11.57 10.97 7.38
CA LEU A 31 11.66 9.73 6.59
C LEU A 31 12.47 9.95 5.30
N ILE A 32 12.16 11.01 4.54
CA ILE A 32 12.80 11.33 3.27
C ILE A 32 14.25 11.78 3.49
N HIS A 33 14.50 12.65 4.48
CA HIS A 33 15.81 13.30 4.65
C HIS A 33 16.83 12.44 5.39
N ARG A 34 16.42 11.65 6.39
CA ARG A 34 17.36 10.75 7.11
C ARG A 34 17.75 9.52 6.32
N TYR A 35 17.03 9.22 5.23
CA TYR A 35 17.33 8.09 4.38
C TYR A 35 18.59 8.29 3.53
N TYR A 36 18.89 9.55 3.16
CA TYR A 36 20.00 9.89 2.26
C TYR A 36 21.27 10.34 2.98
N ASP A 37 21.39 10.17 4.31
CA ASP A 37 22.59 10.60 5.04
C ASP A 37 23.63 9.46 5.16
N PRO A 38 24.69 9.46 4.34
CA PRO A 38 25.74 8.44 4.37
C PRO A 38 26.64 8.51 5.62
N LEU A 39 26.59 9.60 6.40
CA LEU A 39 27.42 9.77 7.60
C LEU A 39 26.84 9.06 8.84
N TYR A 40 25.59 8.62 8.76
CA TYR A 40 24.91 7.93 9.84
C TYR A 40 24.80 6.44 9.52
N GLY A 41 25.73 5.63 10.02
CA GLY A 41 25.82 4.18 9.77
C GLY A 41 24.49 3.42 9.93
N ASN A 42 24.19 2.54 8.97
CA ASN A 42 22.95 1.77 8.91
C ASN A 42 22.84 0.84 10.14
N THR A 43 21.81 0.97 10.97
CA THR A 43 21.61 0.11 12.14
C THR A 43 20.22 -0.51 12.10
N TYR A 44 20.09 -1.72 12.66
CA TYR A 44 18.82 -2.47 12.80
C TYR A 44 17.62 -1.61 13.26
N TRP A 45 17.87 -0.64 14.15
CA TRP A 45 16.86 0.28 14.68
C TRP A 45 16.30 1.25 13.63
N LYS A 46 17.05 1.55 12.56
CA LYS A 46 16.63 2.47 11.48
C LYS A 46 15.65 1.83 10.52
N ASN A 47 15.85 0.55 10.18
CA ASN A 47 14.91 -0.18 9.33
C ASN A 47 13.53 -0.22 10.00
N LYS A 48 13.49 -0.56 11.29
CA LYS A 48 12.26 -0.54 12.09
C LYS A 48 11.56 0.81 12.10
N ASN A 49 12.31 1.91 12.21
CA ASN A 49 11.70 3.25 12.20
C ASN A 49 11.03 3.54 10.85
N PHE A 50 11.69 3.22 9.74
CA PHE A 50 11.07 3.42 8.42
C PHE A 50 9.85 2.53 8.24
N ASP A 51 9.93 1.24 8.60
CA ASP A 51 8.81 0.31 8.42
C ASP A 51 7.60 0.70 9.31
N THR A 52 7.85 1.09 10.56
CA THR A 52 6.81 1.64 11.47
C THR A 52 6.14 2.87 10.85
N MET A 53 6.91 3.72 10.18
CA MET A 53 6.37 4.92 9.56
C MET A 53 5.58 4.61 8.29
N CYS A 54 6.00 3.63 7.49
CA CYS A 54 5.21 3.09 6.40
C CYS A 54 3.88 2.49 6.90
N GLU A 55 3.88 1.82 8.05
CA GLU A 55 2.65 1.33 8.67
C GLU A 55 1.71 2.48 9.08
N ILE A 56 2.24 3.53 9.72
CA ILE A 56 1.46 4.73 10.11
C ILE A 56 0.87 5.41 8.87
N LEU A 57 1.68 5.62 7.83
CA LEU A 57 1.24 6.22 6.57
C LEU A 57 0.18 5.36 5.88
N GLY A 58 0.45 4.07 5.71
CA GLY A 58 -0.48 3.13 5.11
C GLY A 58 -1.80 3.04 5.87
N PHE A 59 -1.75 3.09 7.21
CA PHE A 59 -2.95 3.12 8.05
C PHE A 59 -3.76 4.40 7.85
N GLY A 60 -3.11 5.56 7.85
CA GLY A 60 -3.78 6.85 7.62
C GLY A 60 -4.43 6.95 6.25
N LEU A 61 -3.70 6.54 5.20
CA LEU A 61 -4.19 6.50 3.82
C LEU A 61 -5.40 5.55 3.69
N ARG A 62 -5.31 4.35 4.28
CA ARG A 62 -6.40 3.36 4.24
C ARG A 62 -7.71 3.88 4.82
N HIS A 63 -7.63 4.77 5.82
CA HIS A 63 -8.80 5.36 6.47
C HIS A 63 -9.25 6.67 5.81
N GLY A 64 -8.71 7.04 4.65
CA GLY A 64 -9.15 8.24 3.92
C GLY A 64 -8.81 9.55 4.64
N VAL A 65 -7.78 9.57 5.50
CA VAL A 65 -7.42 10.78 6.24
C VAL A 65 -6.80 11.80 5.28
N GLN A 66 -7.54 12.88 5.00
CA GLN A 66 -7.14 13.89 4.00
C GLN A 66 -5.72 14.43 4.21
N THR A 67 -5.38 14.82 5.44
CA THR A 67 -4.04 15.36 5.76
C THR A 67 -2.92 14.38 5.43
N VAL A 68 -3.16 13.07 5.50
CA VAL A 68 -2.15 12.05 5.13
C VAL A 68 -1.95 12.03 3.62
N TYR A 69 -3.04 12.13 2.85
CA TYR A 69 -2.96 12.25 1.39
C TYR A 69 -2.26 13.55 0.96
N ASP A 70 -2.58 14.68 1.61
CA ASP A 70 -1.95 15.97 1.33
C ASP A 70 -0.44 15.88 1.55
N VAL A 71 -0.01 15.38 2.72
CA VAL A 71 1.41 15.16 3.01
C VAL A 71 2.04 14.24 1.98
N PHE A 72 1.38 13.13 1.62
CA PHE A 72 1.89 12.17 0.65
C PHE A 72 2.18 12.81 -0.73
N LEU A 73 1.29 13.69 -1.19
CA LEU A 73 1.44 14.44 -2.44
C LEU A 73 2.50 15.53 -2.33
N GLU A 74 2.41 16.38 -1.30
CA GLU A 74 3.31 17.53 -1.09
C GLU A 74 4.76 17.10 -0.96
N THR A 75 5.02 15.98 -0.28
CA THR A 75 6.36 15.43 -0.11
C THR A 75 6.78 14.52 -1.27
N ARG A 76 5.93 14.39 -2.30
CA ARG A 76 6.18 13.57 -3.50
C ARG A 76 6.64 12.15 -3.14
N CYS A 77 5.93 11.49 -2.22
CA CYS A 77 6.34 10.20 -1.67
C CYS A 77 6.69 9.15 -2.74
N LEU A 78 5.93 9.07 -3.84
CA LEU A 78 6.21 8.10 -4.92
C LEU A 78 7.53 8.36 -5.65
N ASP A 79 7.95 9.61 -5.77
CA ASP A 79 9.24 9.94 -6.38
C ASP A 79 10.40 9.49 -5.50
N VAL A 80 10.26 9.62 -4.18
CA VAL A 80 11.24 9.11 -3.21
C VAL A 80 11.24 7.58 -3.19
N PHE A 81 10.05 6.98 -3.15
CA PHE A 81 9.90 5.53 -3.09
C PHE A 81 10.42 4.82 -4.34
N ARG A 82 10.51 5.50 -5.49
CA ARG A 82 11.06 4.93 -6.73
C ARG A 82 12.46 4.33 -6.52
N GLY A 83 13.33 5.00 -5.77
CA GLY A 83 14.68 4.50 -5.45
C GLY A 83 14.70 3.28 -4.52
N HIS A 84 13.55 2.96 -3.91
CA HIS A 84 13.38 1.91 -2.92
C HIS A 84 12.17 1.04 -3.25
N SER A 85 11.81 0.95 -4.53
CA SER A 85 10.59 0.29 -5.00
C SER A 85 10.53 -1.17 -4.55
N LEU A 86 11.67 -1.78 -4.21
CA LEU A 86 11.74 -3.15 -3.75
C LEU A 86 11.74 -3.35 -2.23
N ARG A 87 11.28 -2.35 -1.47
CA ARG A 87 11.13 -2.45 -0.02
C ARG A 87 9.72 -2.93 0.37
N PRO A 88 9.57 -4.07 1.06
CA PRO A 88 8.26 -4.66 1.36
C PRO A 88 7.28 -3.75 2.11
N SER A 89 7.77 -2.95 3.06
CA SER A 89 6.91 -2.06 3.86
C SER A 89 6.18 -1.00 3.03
N LEU A 90 6.70 -0.63 1.86
CA LEU A 90 6.03 0.29 0.94
C LEU A 90 4.77 -0.31 0.33
N VAL A 91 4.66 -1.65 0.23
CA VAL A 91 3.44 -2.32 -0.23
C VAL A 91 2.24 -1.94 0.65
N GLY A 92 2.45 -1.88 1.97
CA GLY A 92 1.44 -1.46 2.93
C GLY A 92 0.95 -0.02 2.69
N VAL A 93 1.87 0.88 2.32
CA VAL A 93 1.58 2.28 2.00
C VAL A 93 0.72 2.38 0.75
N ILE A 94 1.14 1.74 -0.35
CA ILE A 94 0.41 1.78 -1.63
C ILE A 94 -0.95 1.10 -1.51
N ASN A 95 -1.03 -0.05 -0.84
CA ASN A 95 -2.30 -0.71 -0.57
C ASN A 95 -3.23 0.15 0.29
N GLY A 96 -2.67 0.89 1.27
CA GLY A 96 -3.42 1.88 2.04
C GLY A 96 -3.98 2.99 1.16
N TYR A 97 -3.14 3.57 0.29
CA TYR A 97 -3.53 4.61 -0.67
C TYR A 97 -4.67 4.15 -1.57
N VAL A 98 -4.54 2.96 -2.17
CA VAL A 98 -5.55 2.38 -3.06
C VAL A 98 -6.85 2.08 -2.32
N ALA A 99 -6.76 1.47 -1.13
CA ALA A 99 -7.94 1.11 -0.35
C ALA A 99 -8.73 2.35 0.11
N GLY A 100 -8.04 3.42 0.53
CA GLY A 100 -8.68 4.66 0.93
C GLY A 100 -9.41 5.35 -0.23
N LEU A 101 -8.83 5.34 -1.44
CA LEU A 101 -9.47 5.90 -2.63
C LEU A 101 -10.64 5.06 -3.16
N ALA A 102 -10.60 3.74 -2.94
CA ALA A 102 -11.70 2.85 -3.32
C ALA A 102 -12.88 2.88 -2.32
N ALA A 103 -12.73 3.54 -1.16
CA ALA A 103 -13.74 3.53 -0.12
C ALA A 103 -14.98 4.37 -0.53
N PRO A 104 -16.21 3.81 -0.48
CA PRO A 104 -17.44 4.53 -0.88
C PRO A 104 -17.76 5.77 -0.05
N GLN A 105 -17.18 5.87 1.15
CA GLN A 105 -17.37 6.97 2.11
C GLN A 105 -16.12 7.84 2.23
N ALA A 106 -15.26 7.85 1.20
CA ALA A 106 -14.12 8.73 1.18
C ALA A 106 -14.61 10.18 1.33
N SER A 107 -14.33 10.79 2.48
CA SER A 107 -14.67 12.19 2.77
C SER A 107 -13.76 13.18 2.04
N ILE A 108 -12.91 12.67 1.16
CA ILE A 108 -11.88 13.39 0.43
C ILE A 108 -12.31 13.56 -1.03
N ASP A 109 -11.96 14.71 -1.61
CA ASP A 109 -11.99 14.87 -3.06
C ASP A 109 -10.95 13.93 -3.69
N SER A 110 -11.37 12.70 -3.98
CA SER A 110 -10.50 11.61 -4.43
C SER A 110 -9.92 11.86 -5.82
N GLN A 111 -10.47 12.80 -6.60
CA GLN A 111 -10.10 12.99 -7.99
C GLN A 111 -8.67 13.49 -8.13
N HIS A 112 -8.27 14.46 -7.31
CA HIS A 112 -6.90 15.00 -7.32
C HIS A 112 -5.86 13.94 -6.94
N TYR A 113 -6.14 13.12 -5.93
CA TYR A 113 -5.26 12.04 -5.47
C TYR A 113 -5.18 10.88 -6.47
N LEU A 114 -6.28 10.61 -7.19
CA LEU A 114 -6.30 9.66 -8.30
C LEU A 114 -5.50 10.19 -9.50
N ASP A 115 -5.61 11.47 -9.83
CA ASP A 115 -4.84 12.11 -10.90
C ASP A 115 -3.34 12.04 -10.61
N TYR A 116 -2.94 12.32 -9.37
CA TYR A 116 -1.55 12.15 -8.93
C TYR A 116 -1.07 10.70 -9.11
N LEU A 117 -1.84 9.71 -8.64
CA LEU A 117 -1.48 8.29 -8.75
C LEU A 117 -1.37 7.81 -10.21
N HIS A 118 -2.23 8.33 -11.10
CA HIS A 118 -2.25 7.94 -12.52
C HIS A 118 -1.32 8.78 -13.41
N GLN A 119 -0.52 9.67 -12.83
CA GLN A 119 0.65 10.18 -13.57
C GLN A 119 1.53 8.99 -13.97
N PRO A 120 2.02 8.90 -15.22
CA PRO A 120 2.65 7.67 -15.74
C PRO A 120 3.84 7.15 -14.93
N ASP A 121 4.56 8.07 -14.30
CA ASP A 121 5.73 7.82 -13.46
C ASP A 121 5.35 7.30 -12.07
N ASN A 122 4.28 7.85 -11.50
CA ASN A 122 3.73 7.46 -10.21
C ASN A 122 3.06 6.09 -10.29
N LEU A 123 2.28 5.85 -11.35
CA LEU A 123 1.62 4.58 -11.59
C LEU A 123 2.64 3.45 -11.76
N PHE A 124 3.69 3.70 -12.53
CA PHE A 124 4.79 2.76 -12.70
C PHE A 124 5.47 2.45 -11.36
N SER A 125 5.80 3.48 -10.57
CA SER A 125 6.45 3.30 -9.26
C SER A 125 5.55 2.51 -8.30
N ALA A 126 4.26 2.82 -8.25
CA ALA A 126 3.28 2.07 -7.46
C ALA A 126 3.18 0.60 -7.90
N CYS A 127 3.16 0.32 -9.21
CA CYS A 127 3.19 -1.05 -9.72
C CYS A 127 4.47 -1.79 -9.32
N CYS A 128 5.64 -1.18 -9.46
CA CYS A 128 6.91 -1.77 -9.02
C CYS A 128 6.89 -2.09 -7.53
N ILE A 129 6.39 -1.17 -6.69
CA ILE A 129 6.24 -1.42 -5.25
C ILE A 129 5.34 -2.63 -5.01
N LEU A 130 4.15 -2.69 -5.62
CA LEU A 130 3.21 -3.79 -5.42
C LEU A 130 3.75 -5.14 -5.90
N THR A 131 4.70 -5.17 -6.83
CA THR A 131 5.36 -6.42 -7.27
C THR A 131 6.31 -7.01 -6.24
N THR A 132 6.62 -6.30 -5.15
CA THR A 132 7.53 -6.79 -4.10
C THR A 132 6.83 -7.43 -2.92
N ASN A 133 5.52 -7.56 -3.02
CA ASN A 133 4.70 -8.28 -2.06
C ASN A 133 5.15 -9.75 -2.00
N GLY A 134 5.81 -10.14 -0.91
CA GLY A 134 6.29 -11.51 -0.68
C GLY A 134 7.79 -11.65 -0.43
N TRP A 135 8.57 -10.59 -0.55
CA TRP A 135 10.00 -10.58 -0.19
C TRP A 135 10.28 -10.72 1.31
N ASP A 136 9.27 -10.60 2.16
CA ASP A 136 9.36 -10.72 3.63
C ASP A 136 9.22 -12.16 4.16
N ASN A 137 9.02 -13.17 3.32
CA ASN A 137 8.71 -14.51 3.84
C ASN A 137 9.96 -15.37 4.10
N PHE A 138 10.42 -15.29 5.34
CA PHE A 138 11.34 -16.21 6.03
C PHE A 138 10.77 -17.60 6.32
N SER A 139 9.62 -17.96 5.76
CA SER A 139 9.15 -19.33 5.89
C SER A 139 9.55 -20.11 4.64
N ASP A 140 10.48 -21.05 4.80
CA ASP A 140 10.72 -22.21 3.92
C ASP A 140 9.47 -23.11 3.77
N LYS A 141 8.27 -22.53 3.79
CA LYS A 141 6.99 -23.20 3.65
C LYS A 141 6.52 -23.07 2.22
N PRO A 142 6.49 -24.18 1.44
CA PRO A 142 6.08 -24.16 0.04
C PRO A 142 4.63 -23.66 -0.17
N ASP A 143 3.77 -23.78 0.85
CA ASP A 143 2.38 -23.27 0.82
C ASP A 143 2.29 -21.73 0.83
N SER A 144 3.39 -21.01 1.10
CA SER A 144 3.37 -19.55 1.18
C SER A 144 3.47 -18.86 -0.19
N THR A 145 4.11 -19.50 -1.18
CA THR A 145 4.37 -18.90 -2.50
C THR A 145 3.11 -18.63 -3.31
N GLU A 146 2.15 -19.55 -3.35
CA GLU A 146 0.88 -19.32 -4.06
C GLU A 146 0.05 -18.20 -3.42
N MET A 147 0.02 -18.15 -2.09
CA MET A 147 -0.68 -17.11 -1.35
C MET A 147 -0.07 -15.73 -1.60
N LEU A 148 1.26 -15.64 -1.67
CA LEU A 148 1.97 -14.41 -2.02
C LEU A 148 1.64 -13.94 -3.45
N ARG A 149 1.70 -14.85 -4.43
CA ARG A 149 1.33 -14.55 -5.82
C ARG A 149 -0.13 -14.07 -5.92
N ALA A 150 -1.05 -14.74 -5.22
CA ALA A 150 -2.45 -14.32 -5.16
C ALA A 150 -2.61 -12.93 -4.53
N GLY A 151 -1.84 -12.62 -3.48
CA GLY A 151 -1.80 -11.30 -2.85
C GLY A 151 -1.32 -10.22 -3.81
N LEU A 152 -0.22 -10.46 -4.54
CA LEU A 152 0.30 -9.56 -5.56
C LEU A 152 -0.75 -9.27 -6.65
N CYS A 153 -1.33 -10.32 -7.26
CA CYS A 153 -2.35 -10.14 -8.30
C CYS A 153 -3.58 -9.39 -7.77
N SER A 154 -3.98 -9.66 -6.52
CA SER A 154 -5.07 -8.92 -5.87
C SER A 154 -4.75 -7.43 -5.72
N ASN A 155 -3.53 -7.08 -5.31
CA ASN A 155 -3.11 -5.69 -5.15
C ASN A 155 -3.08 -4.95 -6.50
N ILE A 156 -2.52 -5.59 -7.53
CA ILE A 156 -2.49 -5.05 -8.91
C ILE A 156 -3.90 -4.82 -9.44
N ARG A 157 -4.81 -5.79 -9.24
CA ARG A 157 -6.21 -5.66 -9.64
C ARG A 157 -6.93 -4.55 -8.89
N ALA A 158 -6.67 -4.38 -7.59
CA ALA A 158 -7.24 -3.30 -6.80
C ALA A 158 -6.81 -1.92 -7.33
N LEU A 159 -5.52 -1.75 -7.65
CA LEU A 159 -5.00 -0.54 -8.27
C LEU A 159 -5.62 -0.30 -9.65
N ALA A 160 -5.68 -1.32 -10.51
CA ALA A 160 -6.29 -1.24 -11.85
C ALA A 160 -7.77 -0.83 -11.82
N ASN A 161 -8.51 -1.30 -10.82
CA ASN A 161 -9.93 -1.00 -10.66
C ASN A 161 -10.22 0.45 -10.25
N LEU A 162 -9.24 1.23 -9.80
CA LEU A 162 -9.44 2.65 -9.50
C LEU A 162 -9.77 3.45 -10.76
N ARG A 163 -9.07 3.18 -11.87
CA ARG A 163 -9.36 3.76 -13.20
C ARG A 163 -9.03 2.77 -14.32
N PRO A 164 -9.94 1.84 -14.64
CA PRO A 164 -9.67 0.78 -15.62
C PRO A 164 -9.55 1.27 -17.07
N LEU A 165 -9.95 2.51 -17.36
CA LEU A 165 -9.91 3.09 -18.72
C LEU A 165 -8.80 4.14 -18.87
N ASP A 166 -7.93 4.31 -17.87
CA ASP A 166 -6.91 5.35 -17.91
C ASP A 166 -5.77 4.98 -18.89
N PRO A 167 -5.40 5.86 -19.84
CA PRO A 167 -4.35 5.57 -20.83
C PRO A 167 -2.96 5.42 -20.21
N SER A 168 -2.74 5.87 -18.98
CA SER A 168 -1.47 5.68 -18.26
C SER A 168 -1.12 4.19 -18.08
N TRP A 169 -2.11 3.29 -18.10
CA TRP A 169 -1.89 1.84 -18.04
C TRP A 169 -1.05 1.32 -19.22
N ASP A 170 -1.21 1.86 -20.43
CA ASP A 170 -0.42 1.44 -21.58
C ASP A 170 1.06 1.83 -21.42
N GLN A 171 1.32 3.00 -20.85
CA GLN A 171 2.68 3.43 -20.55
C GLN A 171 3.29 2.62 -19.40
N CYS A 172 2.53 2.39 -18.32
CA CYS A 172 2.97 1.58 -17.20
C CYS A 172 3.35 0.16 -17.66
N ARG A 173 2.48 -0.51 -18.43
CA ARG A 173 2.75 -1.84 -18.97
C ARG A 173 3.98 -1.88 -19.89
N ARG A 174 4.20 -0.86 -20.72
CA ARG A 174 5.43 -0.77 -21.54
C ARG A 174 6.68 -0.67 -20.68
N LYS A 175 6.68 0.18 -19.65
CA LYS A 175 7.82 0.31 -18.73
C LYS A 175 8.09 -0.98 -17.95
N LEU A 176 7.05 -1.66 -17.48
CA LEU A 176 7.21 -2.96 -16.80
C LEU A 176 7.82 -4.01 -17.75
N ARG A 177 7.42 -4.06 -19.03
CA ARG A 177 8.04 -4.96 -20.02
C ARG A 177 9.50 -4.61 -20.27
N TYR A 178 9.85 -3.32 -20.28
CA TYR A 178 11.23 -2.88 -20.42
C TYR A 178 12.11 -3.42 -19.28
N LEU A 179 11.61 -3.47 -18.04
CA LEU A 179 12.34 -4.07 -16.91
C LEU A 179 12.66 -5.57 -17.08
N LEU A 180 11.89 -6.29 -17.90
CA LEU A 180 12.14 -7.71 -18.15
C LEU A 180 13.26 -7.94 -19.18
N GLN A 181 13.59 -6.93 -19.98
CA GLN A 181 14.67 -6.99 -20.97
C GLN A 181 16.04 -6.86 -20.29
N ASP A 182 17.11 -7.26 -20.98
CA ASP A 182 18.48 -7.16 -20.47
C ASP A 182 18.89 -5.70 -20.20
N GLU A 183 18.34 -4.75 -20.96
CA GLU A 183 18.54 -3.30 -20.79
C GLU A 183 17.85 -2.71 -19.54
N GLY A 184 16.89 -3.42 -18.95
CA GLY A 184 16.21 -3.02 -17.72
C GLY A 184 17.11 -3.05 -16.47
N GLY A 185 18.38 -3.44 -16.61
CA GLY A 185 19.34 -3.63 -15.52
C GLY A 185 19.61 -2.38 -14.68
N GLU A 186 19.60 -1.17 -15.27
CA GLU A 186 19.87 0.07 -14.53
C GLU A 186 18.90 0.29 -13.37
N PHE A 187 17.62 -0.05 -13.58
CA PHE A 187 16.61 0.01 -12.53
C PHE A 187 17.05 -0.83 -11.33
N PHE A 188 17.42 -2.10 -11.54
CA PHE A 188 17.81 -3.04 -10.49
C PHE A 188 19.13 -2.66 -9.81
N VAL A 189 20.07 -2.03 -10.52
CA VAL A 189 21.34 -1.54 -9.94
C VAL A 189 21.08 -0.46 -8.88
N MET A 190 20.08 0.39 -9.11
CA MET A 190 19.69 1.44 -8.16
C MET A 190 18.89 0.90 -6.97
N GLN A 191 18.35 -0.32 -7.05
CA GLN A 191 17.59 -0.92 -5.95
C GLN A 191 18.51 -1.57 -4.91
N ARG A 192 17.92 -1.83 -3.75
CA ARG A 192 18.56 -2.50 -2.61
C ARG A 192 17.65 -3.61 -2.10
N LYS A 193 18.28 -4.68 -1.59
CA LYS A 193 17.60 -5.71 -0.80
C LYS A 193 17.51 -5.26 0.65
N TRP A 194 16.36 -5.53 1.25
CA TRP A 194 16.03 -5.16 2.63
C TRP A 194 15.80 -6.42 3.45
N PRO A 195 16.85 -7.04 4.00
CA PRO A 195 16.67 -8.18 4.90
C PRO A 195 16.01 -7.72 6.22
N GLU A 196 15.11 -8.54 6.77
CA GLU A 196 14.47 -8.31 8.09
C GLU A 196 15.50 -8.05 9.20
N TYR A 197 16.65 -8.71 9.10
CA TYR A 197 17.81 -8.50 9.95
C TYR A 197 19.05 -8.26 9.07
N GLY A 198 19.41 -6.99 8.87
CA GLY A 198 20.67 -6.69 8.20
C GLY A 198 20.78 -5.30 7.62
N PHE A 199 21.87 -5.13 6.86
CA PHE A 199 22.17 -3.93 6.13
C PHE A 199 21.57 -4.02 4.73
N GLU A 200 21.21 -2.87 4.18
CA GLU A 200 20.93 -2.77 2.75
C GLU A 200 22.10 -3.34 1.95
N SER A 201 21.79 -4.30 1.09
CA SER A 201 22.75 -4.84 0.15
C SER A 201 22.30 -4.53 -1.27
N PRO A 202 23.23 -4.43 -2.24
CA PRO A 202 22.86 -4.56 -3.65
C PRO A 202 22.06 -5.85 -3.88
N LEU A 203 21.19 -5.85 -4.88
CA LEU A 203 20.48 -7.05 -5.28
C LEU A 203 21.46 -8.09 -5.82
N GLU A 204 21.34 -9.34 -5.37
CA GLU A 204 22.01 -10.47 -6.01
C GLU A 204 21.23 -10.90 -7.26
N PRO A 205 21.85 -11.63 -8.20
CA PRO A 205 21.17 -12.11 -9.41
C PRO A 205 19.85 -12.83 -9.13
N LYS A 206 19.80 -13.65 -8.07
CA LYS A 206 18.58 -14.36 -7.64
C LYS A 206 17.45 -13.42 -7.23
N ASP A 207 17.77 -12.28 -6.62
CA ASP A 207 16.77 -11.29 -6.17
C ASP A 207 16.21 -10.53 -7.38
N ILE A 208 17.07 -10.28 -8.38
CA ILE A 208 16.65 -9.68 -9.67
C ILE A 208 15.73 -10.65 -10.42
N ASP A 209 16.07 -11.94 -10.46
CA ASP A 209 15.23 -12.96 -11.10
C ASP A 209 13.87 -13.09 -10.42
N GLU A 210 13.84 -13.03 -9.08
CA GLU A 210 12.59 -13.00 -8.32
C GLU A 210 11.76 -11.75 -8.62
N ALA A 211 12.36 -10.57 -8.63
CA ALA A 211 11.67 -9.33 -9.01
C ALA A 211 11.10 -9.41 -10.44
N LYS A 212 11.89 -9.90 -11.41
CA LYS A 212 11.45 -10.11 -12.79
C LYS A 212 10.29 -11.11 -12.88
N SER A 213 10.31 -12.18 -12.08
CA SER A 213 9.20 -13.14 -11.98
C SER A 213 7.91 -12.48 -11.49
N ASN A 214 8.00 -11.64 -10.45
CA ASN A 214 6.85 -10.92 -9.91
C ASN A 214 6.33 -9.83 -10.86
N ILE A 215 7.22 -9.12 -11.56
CA ILE A 215 6.84 -8.16 -12.61
C ILE A 215 6.11 -8.89 -13.75
N SER A 216 6.60 -10.07 -14.15
CA SER A 216 5.95 -10.89 -15.19
C SER A 216 4.54 -11.32 -14.79
N LEU A 217 4.34 -11.68 -13.51
CA LEU A 217 3.01 -11.96 -12.96
C LEU A 217 2.07 -10.76 -13.01
N ALA A 218 2.53 -9.60 -12.53
CA ALA A 218 1.74 -8.38 -12.54
C ALA A 218 1.35 -7.98 -13.97
N LEU A 219 2.28 -8.10 -14.91
CA LEU A 219 2.02 -7.89 -16.33
C LEU A 219 0.96 -8.84 -16.87
N GLY A 220 1.05 -10.14 -16.55
CA GLY A 220 0.04 -11.12 -16.95
C GLY A 220 -1.36 -10.76 -16.45
N GLU A 221 -1.47 -10.32 -15.19
CA GLU A 221 -2.73 -9.85 -14.61
C GLU A 221 -3.26 -8.60 -15.33
N LEU A 222 -2.40 -7.57 -15.53
CA LEU A 222 -2.78 -6.33 -16.22
C LEU A 222 -3.19 -6.61 -17.67
N ASP A 223 -2.46 -7.47 -18.38
CA ASP A 223 -2.81 -7.84 -19.74
C ASP A 223 -4.13 -8.62 -19.79
N GLY A 224 -4.42 -9.49 -18.81
CA GLY A 224 -5.72 -10.13 -18.67
C GLY A 224 -6.87 -9.14 -18.48
N LEU A 225 -6.67 -8.13 -17.62
CA LEU A 225 -7.67 -7.09 -17.35
C LEU A 225 -7.96 -6.22 -18.58
N PHE A 226 -6.93 -5.81 -19.31
CA PHE A 226 -7.09 -4.82 -20.39
C PHE A 226 -7.20 -5.41 -21.80
N SER A 227 -6.82 -6.68 -22.02
CA SER A 227 -7.00 -7.34 -23.33
C SER A 227 -8.44 -7.79 -23.57
N GLY A 228 -9.22 -8.01 -22.50
CA GLY A 228 -10.65 -8.35 -22.59
C GLY A 228 -11.57 -7.18 -22.99
N SER A 229 -11.12 -5.93 -22.78
CA SER A 229 -11.91 -4.72 -23.08
C SER A 229 -12.14 -4.48 -24.57
N ARG A 230 -11.45 -5.21 -25.45
CA ARG A 230 -11.55 -5.03 -26.90
C ARG A 230 -12.64 -5.87 -27.57
N ASN A 231 -13.31 -6.77 -26.83
CA ASN A 231 -14.23 -7.78 -27.40
C ASN A 231 -15.64 -7.89 -26.77
N THR A 232 -16.10 -6.96 -25.93
CA THR A 232 -17.47 -7.03 -25.36
C THR A 232 -18.41 -5.98 -25.92
N ASN A 233 -18.79 -6.14 -27.19
CA ASN A 233 -20.08 -5.69 -27.70
C ASN A 233 -21.12 -6.81 -27.47
N VAL A 234 -21.45 -7.11 -26.21
CA VAL A 234 -22.68 -7.84 -25.87
C VAL A 234 -23.19 -7.32 -24.53
N HIS A 235 -24.36 -6.70 -24.57
CA HIS A 235 -25.17 -6.33 -23.42
C HIS A 235 -25.43 -7.54 -22.50
N SER A 236 -25.17 -7.39 -21.20
CA SER A 236 -26.16 -7.64 -20.15
C SER A 236 -25.68 -7.10 -18.79
N PRO A 237 -26.55 -6.48 -17.99
CA PRO A 237 -26.18 -5.84 -16.73
C PRO A 237 -26.11 -6.87 -15.60
N THR A 238 -24.92 -7.13 -15.07
CA THR A 238 -24.76 -7.88 -13.81
C THR A 238 -24.64 -6.91 -12.65
N LYS A 239 -25.58 -7.05 -11.72
CA LYS A 239 -25.75 -6.29 -10.48
C LYS A 239 -24.47 -6.24 -9.61
N PRO A 240 -24.30 -5.21 -8.76
CA PRO A 240 -23.14 -5.09 -7.88
C PRO A 240 -23.17 -6.19 -6.81
N ARG A 241 -22.14 -7.05 -6.78
CA ARG A 241 -21.93 -7.97 -5.66
C ARG A 241 -21.14 -7.25 -4.57
N GLU A 242 -21.88 -6.70 -3.60
CA GLU A 242 -21.37 -6.40 -2.25
C GLU A 242 -20.79 -7.68 -1.62
N SER A 243 -19.46 -7.79 -1.52
CA SER A 243 -18.84 -8.85 -0.69
C SER A 243 -17.32 -8.68 -0.47
N MET A 244 -16.59 -8.01 -1.35
CA MET A 244 -15.12 -8.04 -1.27
C MET A 244 -14.48 -7.15 -0.18
N VAL A 245 -15.19 -6.15 0.35
CA VAL A 245 -14.68 -5.28 1.42
C VAL A 245 -14.44 -6.04 2.74
N ARG A 246 -15.17 -7.14 2.99
CA ARG A 246 -15.02 -7.92 4.24
C ARG A 246 -13.75 -8.77 4.30
N ARG A 247 -13.17 -9.19 3.17
CA ARG A 247 -11.93 -9.99 3.18
C ARG A 247 -10.68 -9.17 3.50
N PHE A 248 -10.71 -7.86 3.26
CA PHE A 248 -9.59 -6.95 3.55
C PHE A 248 -9.47 -6.60 5.04
N LEU A 249 -10.56 -6.70 5.82
CA LEU A 249 -10.58 -6.33 7.24
C LEU A 249 -10.25 -7.49 8.20
N GLY A 250 -10.34 -8.75 7.76
CA GLY A 250 -10.19 -9.92 8.64
C GLY A 250 -8.75 -10.38 8.89
N GLY A 251 -7.76 -9.80 8.21
CA GLY A 251 -6.38 -10.34 8.21
C GLY A 251 -5.45 -9.86 9.31
N ILE A 252 -5.82 -8.86 10.13
CA ILE A 252 -4.85 -8.17 11.01
C ILE A 252 -5.25 -8.15 12.50
N PHE A 253 -6.42 -8.65 12.91
CA PHE A 253 -6.77 -8.73 14.34
C PHE A 253 -7.39 -10.07 14.74
N ASN A 254 -6.53 -11.06 15.01
CA ASN A 254 -6.84 -12.13 15.96
C ASN A 254 -5.95 -11.93 17.19
N ILE A 255 -6.30 -10.93 18.01
CA ILE A 255 -5.86 -10.89 19.41
C ILE A 255 -6.99 -11.55 20.20
N SER A 256 -6.78 -12.81 20.57
CA SER A 256 -7.63 -13.49 21.54
C SER A 256 -7.49 -12.81 22.89
N VAL A 257 -8.43 -11.92 23.22
CA VAL A 257 -8.63 -11.45 24.58
C VAL A 257 -9.22 -12.62 25.37
N THR A 258 -8.43 -13.21 26.24
CA THR A 258 -8.91 -14.10 27.29
C THR A 258 -9.44 -13.22 28.43
N PRO A 259 -10.68 -13.40 28.90
CA PRO A 259 -11.16 -12.71 30.08
C PRO A 259 -10.65 -13.43 31.34
N ASP A 260 -9.91 -12.68 32.17
CA ASP A 260 -9.61 -13.05 33.55
C ASP A 260 -10.93 -13.24 34.33
N VAL A 261 -11.11 -14.43 34.90
CA VAL A 261 -12.17 -14.70 35.87
C VAL A 261 -11.61 -14.38 37.25
N GLU A 262 -12.01 -13.23 37.79
CA GLU A 262 -11.95 -12.92 39.21
C GLU A 262 -12.70 -14.01 40.01
N LYS A 263 -11.98 -14.74 40.86
CA LYS A 263 -12.60 -15.50 41.96
C LYS A 263 -12.59 -14.63 43.21
N GLY A 264 -13.77 -14.11 43.53
CA GLY A 264 -14.07 -13.50 44.82
C GLY A 264 -15.42 -14.01 45.34
N THR A 265 -15.40 -15.15 46.02
CA THR A 265 -16.10 -15.48 47.30
C THR A 265 -15.95 -16.98 47.59
#